data_AF-A0A3N4HB02-F1
#
_entry.id   AF-A0A3N4HB02-F1
#
_cell.length_a   1.000
_cell.length_b   1.000
_cell.length_c   1.000
_cell.angle_alpha   90.00
_cell.angle_beta   90.00
_cell.angle_gamma   90.00
#
_symmetry.space_group_name_H-M   'P 1'
#
loop_
_entity.id
_entity.type
_entity.pdbx_description
1 polymer ?
#
loop_
_entity_poly.entity_id
_entity_poly.type
_entity_poly.pdbx_seq_one_letter_code
_entity_poly.pdbx_strand_id
1 'polypeptide(L)'
;MPNRRRNKPKPQTKMGQNKADSDATSSARSPIKVEPRNASTDRYAKSMEARIFRLQARRKHFNTQCTLGLQRSDCNVNGLLNMVRELGGEKECAKLEASASSLQVPHVGTFIPQTLEELEAEEKEITRLEQVYRTWKIHGTMMENQCLIWEAQTVEEKEKRAWEAFAFVKEAGLYVGKEPTEIEEVLGIMFYLYNKHDVL
;
A
#
# COMPACT_ATOMS: atom_id res chain seq x y z
N MET A 1 -18.25 -26.07 20.59
CA MET A 1 -18.27 -24.85 19.74
C MET A 1 -19.71 -24.40 19.53
N PRO A 2 -20.13 -23.19 19.94
CA PRO A 2 -21.49 -22.72 19.72
C PRO A 2 -21.66 -21.99 18.37
N ASN A 3 -22.83 -22.22 17.75
CA ASN A 3 -23.25 -21.79 16.41
C ASN A 3 -23.24 -20.27 16.18
N ARG A 4 -22.60 -19.84 15.09
CA ARG A 4 -22.55 -18.46 14.60
C ARG A 4 -23.81 -18.16 13.77
N ARG A 5 -24.77 -17.41 14.32
CA ARG A 5 -25.97 -16.94 13.58
C ARG A 5 -25.57 -15.87 12.54
N ARG A 6 -25.88 -16.13 11.27
CA ARG A 6 -25.81 -15.15 10.16
C ARG A 6 -27.00 -14.20 10.23
N ASN A 7 -26.76 -12.91 10.48
CA ASN A 7 -27.77 -11.86 10.29
C ASN A 7 -27.79 -11.42 8.82
N LYS A 8 -28.96 -11.49 8.19
CA LYS A 8 -29.24 -10.93 6.86
C LYS A 8 -29.53 -9.41 6.98
N PRO A 9 -29.08 -8.57 6.03
CA PRO A 9 -29.46 -7.16 6.00
C PRO A 9 -30.90 -6.98 5.49
N LYS A 10 -31.65 -6.06 6.10
CA LYS A 10 -32.98 -5.61 5.64
C LYS A 10 -32.85 -4.44 4.64
N PRO A 11 -33.81 -4.28 3.71
CA PRO A 11 -33.72 -3.36 2.58
C PRO A 11 -34.13 -1.91 2.91
N GLN A 12 -33.62 -1.00 2.08
CA GLN A 12 -33.86 0.45 2.08
C GLN A 12 -35.33 0.84 1.92
N THR A 13 -35.77 1.82 2.70
CA THR A 13 -37.06 2.52 2.51
C THR A 13 -36.81 3.84 1.77
N LYS A 14 -37.40 3.97 0.57
CA LYS A 14 -37.60 5.25 -0.14
C LYS A 14 -38.94 5.86 0.28
N MET A 15 -38.95 7.09 0.75
CA MET A 15 -40.09 8.04 0.81
C MET A 15 -39.45 9.44 0.96
N GLY A 16 -39.87 10.53 0.31
CA GLY A 16 -41.04 10.75 -0.51
C GLY A 16 -40.88 12.03 -1.36
N GLN A 17 -41.72 12.08 -2.38
CA GLN A 17 -42.04 13.27 -3.18
C GLN A 17 -42.87 14.23 -2.33
N ASN A 18 -42.72 15.53 -2.57
CA ASN A 18 -43.83 16.47 -2.47
C ASN A 18 -43.69 17.54 -3.58
N LYS A 19 -44.76 17.64 -4.37
CA LYS A 19 -45.07 18.66 -5.38
C LYS A 19 -46.00 19.70 -4.74
N ALA A 20 -45.97 20.92 -5.32
CA ALA A 20 -47.04 21.93 -5.46
C ALA A 20 -46.47 23.33 -5.09
N ASP A 21 -46.77 24.43 -5.77
CA ASP A 21 -47.44 24.71 -7.05
C ASP A 21 -47.14 26.16 -7.46
N SER A 22 -47.32 26.45 -8.76
CA SER A 22 -47.68 27.72 -9.41
C SER A 22 -47.07 29.06 -8.95
N ASP A 23 -46.43 29.78 -9.89
CA ASP A 23 -47.15 30.91 -10.52
C ASP A 23 -46.51 31.41 -11.82
N ALA A 24 -47.36 31.95 -12.68
CA ALA A 24 -47.09 32.33 -14.06
C ALA A 24 -46.32 33.66 -14.20
N THR A 25 -45.38 33.74 -15.14
CA THR A 25 -45.22 34.93 -16.00
C THR A 25 -44.55 34.55 -17.32
N SER A 26 -45.30 34.72 -18.41
CA SER A 26 -44.79 34.68 -19.77
C SER A 26 -43.83 35.83 -20.01
N SER A 27 -42.60 35.55 -20.43
CA SER A 27 -41.77 36.53 -21.13
C SER A 27 -41.07 35.82 -22.28
N ALA A 28 -41.45 36.20 -23.49
CA ALA A 28 -40.92 35.72 -24.74
C ALA A 28 -39.41 35.98 -24.78
N ARG A 29 -38.61 34.92 -24.54
CA ARG A 29 -37.18 34.93 -24.76
C ARG A 29 -36.93 34.22 -26.08
N SER A 30 -36.48 34.98 -27.07
CA SER A 30 -36.00 34.47 -28.35
C SER A 30 -35.11 33.23 -28.11
N PRO A 31 -35.21 32.17 -28.93
CA PRO A 31 -34.33 31.04 -28.78
C PRO A 31 -32.91 31.53 -28.97
N ILE A 32 -32.14 31.56 -27.88
CA ILE A 32 -30.70 31.69 -27.95
C ILE A 32 -30.25 30.56 -28.84
N LYS A 33 -29.72 30.93 -30.01
CA LYS A 33 -29.08 30.02 -30.95
C LYS A 33 -27.85 29.48 -30.22
N VAL A 34 -28.03 28.42 -29.45
CA VAL A 34 -26.94 27.69 -28.81
C VAL A 34 -26.20 27.04 -29.96
N GLU A 35 -25.08 27.65 -30.35
CA GLU A 35 -24.11 26.99 -31.22
C GLU A 35 -23.81 25.61 -30.63
N PRO A 36 -23.72 24.56 -31.46
CA PRO A 36 -23.47 23.22 -30.97
C PRO A 36 -22.09 23.21 -30.31
N ARG A 37 -22.07 23.31 -28.98
CA ARG A 37 -20.89 23.08 -28.16
C ARG A 37 -20.41 21.68 -28.53
N ASN A 38 -19.25 21.62 -29.20
CA ASN A 38 -18.71 20.39 -29.78
C ASN A 38 -18.72 19.27 -28.74
N ALA A 39 -19.66 18.34 -28.87
CA ALA A 39 -19.86 17.25 -27.91
C ALA A 39 -18.63 16.32 -27.81
N SER A 40 -17.73 16.38 -28.79
CA SER A 40 -16.44 15.68 -28.79
C SER A 40 -15.44 16.28 -27.79
N THR A 41 -15.29 17.61 -27.75
CA THR A 41 -14.42 18.32 -26.80
C THR A 41 -14.93 18.18 -25.36
N ASP A 42 -16.25 18.23 -25.14
CA ASP A 42 -16.84 18.04 -23.81
C ASP A 42 -16.65 16.60 -23.28
N ARG A 43 -16.68 15.58 -24.16
CA ARG A 43 -16.39 14.20 -23.76
C ARG A 43 -14.92 13.99 -23.42
N TYR A 44 -14.02 14.60 -24.19
CA TYR A 44 -12.57 14.51 -23.95
C TYR A 44 -12.18 15.21 -22.64
N ALA A 45 -12.68 16.42 -22.41
CA ALA A 45 -12.49 17.15 -21.15
C ALA A 45 -13.00 16.35 -19.94
N LYS A 46 -14.21 15.78 -20.02
CA LYS A 46 -14.76 14.92 -18.96
C LYS A 46 -13.94 13.65 -18.74
N SER A 47 -13.35 13.07 -19.78
CA SER A 47 -12.48 11.90 -19.67
C SER A 47 -11.16 12.23 -18.99
N MET A 48 -10.58 13.39 -19.32
CA MET A 48 -9.36 13.90 -18.71
C MET A 48 -9.55 14.26 -17.23
N GLU A 49 -10.61 15.00 -16.89
CA GLU A 49 -10.97 15.33 -15.51
C GLU A 49 -11.14 14.07 -14.65
N ALA A 50 -11.84 13.05 -15.18
CA ALA A 50 -12.03 11.78 -14.47
C ALA A 50 -10.71 11.03 -14.23
N ARG A 51 -9.78 11.05 -15.19
CA ARG A 51 -8.44 10.47 -15.03
C ARG A 51 -7.61 11.24 -14.01
N ILE A 52 -7.62 12.57 -14.04
CA ILE A 52 -6.95 13.42 -13.04
C ILE A 52 -7.46 13.10 -11.63
N PHE A 53 -8.79 12.98 -11.46
CA PHE A 53 -9.38 12.62 -10.18
C PHE A 53 -8.91 11.23 -9.70
N ARG A 54 -8.88 10.23 -10.59
CA ARG A 54 -8.34 8.90 -10.26
C ARG A 54 -6.86 8.95 -9.89
N LEU A 55 -6.06 9.72 -10.62
CA LEU A 55 -4.64 9.90 -10.33
C LEU A 55 -4.46 10.52 -8.94
N GLN A 56 -5.18 11.58 -8.60
CA GLN A 56 -5.12 12.20 -7.27
C GLN A 56 -5.52 11.22 -6.15
N ALA A 57 -6.57 10.42 -6.37
CA ALA A 57 -6.97 9.38 -5.43
C ALA A 57 -5.88 8.32 -5.25
N ARG A 58 -5.24 7.87 -6.33
CA ARG A 58 -4.09 6.95 -6.28
C ARG A 58 -2.91 7.57 -5.53
N ARG A 59 -2.54 8.83 -5.81
CA ARG A 59 -1.45 9.54 -5.11
C ARG A 59 -1.71 9.60 -3.60
N LYS A 60 -2.93 9.98 -3.19
CA LYS A 60 -3.32 10.02 -1.78
C LYS A 60 -3.24 8.63 -1.13
N HIS A 61 -3.72 7.61 -1.83
CA HIS A 61 -3.67 6.23 -1.35
C HIS A 61 -2.23 5.75 -1.18
N PHE A 62 -1.38 5.97 -2.19
CA PHE A 62 0.04 5.63 -2.15
C PHE A 62 0.76 6.34 -0.99
N ASN A 63 0.58 7.66 -0.84
CA ASN A 63 1.17 8.40 0.27
C ASN A 63 0.74 7.82 1.63
N THR A 64 -0.54 7.47 1.77
CA THR A 64 -1.04 6.83 3.00
C THR A 64 -0.36 5.48 3.25
N GLN A 65 -0.21 4.65 2.22
CA GLN A 65 0.48 3.37 2.32
C GLN A 65 1.96 3.56 2.71
N CYS A 66 2.66 4.53 2.12
CA CYS A 66 4.04 4.84 2.47
C CYS A 66 4.17 5.33 3.92
N THR A 67 3.30 6.24 4.37
CA THR A 67 3.31 6.71 5.76
C THR A 67 3.08 5.57 6.75
N LEU A 68 2.09 4.71 6.51
CA LEU A 68 1.85 3.54 7.37
C LEU A 68 3.00 2.54 7.33
N GLY A 69 3.61 2.35 6.15
CA GLY A 69 4.78 1.50 5.98
C GLY A 69 5.98 1.99 6.78
N LEU A 70 6.25 3.30 6.76
CA LEU A 70 7.30 3.91 7.57
C LEU A 70 7.03 3.76 9.06
N GLN A 71 5.81 4.07 9.52
CA GLN A 71 5.46 3.91 10.93
C GLN A 71 5.68 2.47 11.42
N ARG A 72 5.30 1.48 10.60
CA ARG A 72 5.54 0.07 10.91
C ARG A 72 7.04 -0.25 10.94
N SER A 73 7.79 0.22 9.93
CA SER A 73 9.24 0.07 9.88
C SER A 73 9.93 0.66 11.10
N ASP A 74 9.55 1.88 11.52
CA ASP A 74 10.07 2.54 12.72
C ASP A 74 9.80 1.71 13.97
N CYS A 75 8.58 1.16 14.13
CA CYS A 75 8.26 0.27 15.24
C CYS A 75 9.16 -0.98 15.25
N ASN A 76 9.35 -1.63 14.11
CA ASN A 76 10.15 -2.86 14.01
C ASN A 76 11.64 -2.59 14.26
N VAL A 77 12.18 -1.53 13.65
CA VAL A 77 13.57 -1.12 13.82
C VAL A 77 13.83 -0.78 15.28
N ASN A 78 12.95 -0.04 15.94
CA ASN A 78 13.09 0.25 17.36
C ASN A 78 13.08 -1.02 18.22
N GLY A 79 12.23 -2.01 17.88
CA GLY A 79 12.24 -3.32 18.54
C GLY A 79 13.59 -4.05 18.38
N LEU A 80 14.10 -4.12 17.14
CA LEU A 80 15.40 -4.69 16.82
C LEU A 80 16.55 -3.99 17.56
N LEU A 81 16.58 -2.66 17.53
CA LEU A 81 17.62 -1.87 18.19
C LEU A 81 17.62 -2.12 19.70
N ASN A 82 16.45 -2.21 20.33
CA ASN A 82 16.36 -2.52 21.75
C ASN A 82 16.95 -3.90 22.06
N MET A 83 16.59 -4.94 21.29
CA MET A 83 17.16 -6.28 21.46
C MET A 83 18.68 -6.30 21.29
N VAL A 84 19.20 -5.64 20.25
CA VAL A 84 20.64 -5.61 19.98
C VAL A 84 21.39 -4.84 21.08
N ARG A 85 20.81 -3.76 21.62
CA ARG A 85 21.38 -3.02 22.76
C ARG A 85 21.42 -3.87 24.02
N GLU A 86 20.37 -4.64 24.31
CA GLU A 86 20.32 -5.56 25.45
C GLU A 86 21.40 -6.65 25.37
N LEU A 87 21.80 -7.04 24.16
CA LEU A 87 22.89 -7.99 23.91
C LEU A 87 24.28 -7.32 23.84
N GLY A 88 24.39 -6.01 24.04
CA GLY A 88 25.65 -5.26 24.02
C GLY A 88 26.21 -4.96 22.61
N GLY A 89 25.40 -5.09 21.56
CA GLY A 89 25.79 -4.92 20.16
C GLY A 89 25.76 -3.46 19.67
N GLU A 90 26.51 -2.55 20.30
CA GLU A 90 26.46 -1.12 19.94
C GLU A 90 26.86 -0.83 18.48
N LYS A 91 27.77 -1.62 17.89
CA LYS A 91 28.20 -1.46 16.49
C LYS A 91 27.12 -1.89 15.51
N GLU A 92 26.39 -2.94 15.84
CA GLU A 92 25.28 -3.50 15.08
C GLU A 92 24.07 -2.54 15.13
N CYS A 93 23.84 -1.89 16.28
CA CYS A 93 22.85 -0.83 16.42
C CYS A 93 23.11 0.33 15.46
N ALA A 94 24.36 0.82 15.40
CA ALA A 94 24.73 1.92 14.51
C ALA A 94 24.51 1.58 13.03
N LYS A 95 24.75 0.32 12.63
CA LYS A 95 24.46 -0.16 11.26
C LYS A 95 22.97 -0.20 10.99
N LEU A 96 22.18 -0.75 11.91
CA LEU A 96 20.71 -0.82 11.80
C LEU A 96 20.07 0.56 11.73
N GLU A 97 20.53 1.51 12.56
CA GLU A 97 20.09 2.91 12.53
C GLU A 97 20.42 3.58 11.19
N ALA A 98 21.62 3.35 10.65
CA ALA A 98 22.00 3.87 9.33
C ALA A 98 21.14 3.29 8.20
N SER A 99 20.87 1.98 8.21
CA SER A 99 20.00 1.31 7.24
C SER A 99 18.55 1.82 7.32
N ALA A 100 18.01 2.00 8.53
CA ALA A 100 16.67 2.54 8.73
C ALA A 100 16.52 4.00 8.27
N SER A 101 17.58 4.81 8.46
CA SER A 101 17.59 6.23 8.07
C SER A 101 17.58 6.45 6.55
N SER A 102 17.95 5.43 5.77
CA SER A 102 17.99 5.49 4.30
C SER A 102 16.59 5.42 3.66
N LEU A 103 15.57 5.03 4.42
CA LEU A 103 14.21 4.85 3.95
C LEU A 103 13.45 6.18 3.87
N GLN A 104 13.53 6.83 2.72
CA GLN A 104 12.74 8.02 2.42
C GLN A 104 11.46 7.67 1.65
N VAL A 105 10.33 8.29 2.00
CA VAL A 105 9.13 8.21 1.17
C VAL A 105 9.43 8.86 -0.18
N PRO A 106 9.25 8.15 -1.31
CA PRO A 106 9.36 8.78 -2.61
C PRO A 106 8.36 9.92 -2.72
N HIS A 107 8.83 11.12 -3.02
CA HIS A 107 7.95 12.27 -3.14
C HIS A 107 7.06 12.09 -4.38
N VAL A 108 5.75 11.97 -4.15
CA VAL A 108 4.77 11.94 -5.23
C VAL A 108 4.36 13.37 -5.57
N GLY A 109 4.51 13.75 -6.84
CA GLY A 109 4.19 15.10 -7.31
C GLY A 109 2.78 15.55 -6.89
N THR A 110 2.68 16.80 -6.43
CA THR A 110 1.41 17.40 -5.99
C THR A 110 0.73 18.24 -7.06
N PHE A 111 1.40 18.49 -8.19
CA PHE A 111 0.84 19.31 -9.27
C PHE A 111 -0.30 18.59 -10.00
N ILE A 112 -1.27 19.36 -10.47
CA ILE A 112 -2.41 18.85 -11.25
C ILE A 112 -2.02 18.90 -12.74
N PRO A 113 -1.98 17.76 -13.45
CA PRO A 113 -1.66 17.74 -14.88
C PRO A 113 -2.59 18.64 -15.68
N GLN A 114 -2.00 19.48 -16.53
CA GLN A 114 -2.72 20.38 -17.45
C GLN A 114 -2.83 19.79 -18.84
N THR A 115 -1.93 18.86 -19.21
CA THR A 115 -1.91 18.21 -20.52
C THR A 115 -2.11 16.70 -20.41
N LEU A 116 -2.52 16.06 -21.51
CA LEU A 116 -2.64 14.59 -21.58
C LEU A 116 -1.29 13.92 -21.37
N GLU A 117 -0.23 14.50 -21.95
CA GLU A 117 1.14 13.99 -21.87
C GLU A 117 1.66 14.02 -20.42
N GLU A 118 1.42 15.12 -19.69
CA GLU A 118 1.73 15.21 -18.26
C GLU A 118 0.95 14.18 -17.44
N LEU A 119 -0.33 13.99 -17.74
CA LEU A 119 -1.18 13.02 -17.05
C LEU A 119 -0.68 11.59 -17.25
N GLU A 120 -0.28 11.23 -18.47
CA GLU A 120 0.27 9.91 -18.80
C GLU A 120 1.64 9.68 -18.17
N ALA A 121 2.50 10.69 -18.18
CA ALA A 121 3.79 10.64 -17.49
C ALA A 121 3.61 10.39 -15.98
N GLU A 122 2.66 11.08 -15.35
CA GLU A 122 2.36 10.93 -13.93
C GLU A 122 1.69 9.59 -13.58
N GLU A 123 0.80 9.08 -14.43
CA GLU A 123 0.21 7.75 -14.28
C GLU A 123 1.28 6.64 -14.41
N LYS A 124 2.28 6.85 -15.26
CA LYS A 124 3.42 5.95 -15.39
C LYS A 124 4.34 6.02 -14.17
N GLU A 125 4.63 7.23 -13.69
CA GLU A 125 5.50 7.41 -12.53
C GLU A 125 4.88 6.85 -11.26
N ILE A 126 3.60 7.09 -10.99
CA ILE A 126 2.95 6.50 -9.82
C ILE A 126 2.93 4.97 -9.88
N THR A 127 2.79 4.39 -11.07
CA THR A 127 2.84 2.93 -11.25
C THR A 127 4.25 2.39 -10.96
N ARG A 128 5.29 3.11 -11.40
CA ARG A 128 6.68 2.78 -11.07
C ARG A 128 6.93 2.85 -9.56
N LEU A 129 6.46 3.91 -8.90
CA LEU A 129 6.59 4.10 -7.46
C LEU A 129 5.82 3.02 -6.66
N GLU A 130 4.60 2.68 -7.08
CA GLU A 130 3.81 1.58 -6.52
C GLU A 130 4.57 0.24 -6.61
N GLN A 131 5.27 -0.01 -7.72
CA GLN A 131 6.06 -1.24 -7.88
C GLN A 131 7.27 -1.25 -6.94
N VAL A 132 8.00 -0.14 -6.81
CA VAL A 132 9.10 0.00 -5.85
C VAL A 132 8.61 -0.23 -4.42
N TYR A 133 7.48 0.39 -4.06
CA TYR A 133 6.87 0.23 -2.75
C TYR A 133 6.44 -1.21 -2.45
N ARG A 134 5.93 -1.96 -3.44
CA ARG A 134 5.60 -3.38 -3.26
C ARG A 134 6.84 -4.21 -2.93
N THR A 135 7.95 -4.00 -3.63
CA THR A 135 9.22 -4.67 -3.34
C THR A 135 9.69 -4.32 -1.93
N TRP A 136 9.64 -3.03 -1.58
CA TRP A 136 10.02 -2.59 -0.24
C TRP A 136 9.15 -3.23 0.85
N LYS A 137 7.82 -3.31 0.64
CA LYS A 137 6.91 -3.95 1.59
C LYS A 137 7.23 -5.43 1.79
N ILE A 138 7.53 -6.15 0.71
CA ILE A 138 7.94 -7.57 0.78
C ILE A 138 9.21 -7.71 1.63
N HIS A 139 10.21 -6.87 1.40
CA HIS A 139 11.43 -6.83 2.21
C HIS A 139 11.13 -6.52 3.68
N GLY A 140 10.34 -5.49 3.95
CA GLY A 140 9.97 -5.12 5.32
C GLY A 140 9.27 -6.25 6.07
N THR A 141 8.32 -6.95 5.43
CA THR A 141 7.65 -8.11 6.04
C THR A 141 8.60 -9.30 6.22
N MET A 142 9.56 -9.50 5.31
CA MET A 142 10.59 -10.52 5.50
C MET A 142 11.48 -10.21 6.73
N MET A 143 11.91 -8.96 6.89
CA MET A 143 12.66 -8.51 8.07
C MET A 143 11.87 -8.75 9.35
N GLU A 144 10.60 -8.36 9.39
CA GLU A 144 9.69 -8.60 10.52
C GLU A 144 9.60 -10.08 10.89
N ASN A 145 9.40 -10.95 9.90
CA ASN A 145 9.33 -12.39 10.13
C ASN A 145 10.65 -12.92 10.73
N GLN A 146 11.79 -12.41 10.29
CA GLN A 146 13.08 -12.76 10.88
C GLN A 146 13.20 -12.29 12.34
N CYS A 147 12.74 -11.08 12.66
CA CYS A 147 12.71 -10.57 14.03
C CYS A 147 11.85 -11.47 14.92
N LEU A 148 10.67 -11.85 14.44
CA LEU A 148 9.76 -12.73 15.17
C LEU A 148 10.41 -14.10 15.45
N ILE A 149 11.19 -14.65 14.52
CA ILE A 149 11.95 -15.89 14.78
C ILE A 149 12.97 -15.69 15.91
N TRP A 150 13.62 -14.53 15.98
CA TRP A 150 14.60 -14.22 17.04
C TRP A 150 13.96 -13.93 18.40
N GLU A 151 12.78 -13.30 18.42
CA GLU A 151 12.04 -12.99 19.64
C GLU A 151 11.35 -14.22 20.27
N ALA A 152 11.26 -15.34 19.54
CA ALA A 152 10.63 -16.56 20.01
C ALA A 152 11.30 -17.07 21.30
N GLN A 153 10.49 -17.32 22.34
CA GLN A 153 11.01 -17.69 23.66
C GLN A 153 11.13 -19.20 23.84
N THR A 154 10.40 -19.98 23.06
CA THR A 154 10.42 -21.44 23.09
C THR A 154 10.86 -22.04 21.75
N VAL A 155 11.37 -23.26 21.77
CA VAL A 155 11.75 -24.00 20.56
C VAL A 155 10.55 -24.20 19.63
N GLU A 156 9.41 -24.61 20.19
CA GLU A 156 8.16 -24.83 19.46
C GLU A 156 7.66 -23.54 18.77
N GLU A 157 7.74 -22.40 19.46
CA GLU A 157 7.36 -21.11 18.89
C GLU A 157 8.31 -20.70 17.77
N LYS A 158 9.61 -20.91 17.96
CA LYS A 158 10.64 -20.59 16.96
C LYS A 158 10.43 -21.41 15.69
N GLU A 159 10.18 -22.70 15.83
CA GLU A 159 9.87 -23.60 14.71
C GLU A 159 8.64 -23.13 13.94
N LYS A 160 7.54 -22.87 14.64
CA LYS A 160 6.31 -22.38 14.02
C LYS A 160 6.54 -21.08 13.25
N ARG A 161 7.17 -20.08 13.87
CA ARG A 161 7.44 -18.78 13.24
C ARG A 161 8.37 -18.92 12.03
N ALA A 162 9.36 -19.81 12.08
CA ALA A 162 10.25 -20.08 10.96
C ALA A 162 9.51 -20.70 9.75
N TRP A 163 8.60 -21.64 9.99
CA TRP A 163 7.76 -22.20 8.93
C TRP A 163 6.79 -21.18 8.33
N GLU A 164 6.18 -20.33 9.16
CA GLU A 164 5.33 -19.22 8.70
C GLU A 164 6.12 -18.22 7.84
N ALA A 165 7.33 -17.87 8.27
CA ALA A 165 8.24 -17.02 7.52
C ALA A 165 8.65 -17.67 6.18
N PHE A 166 8.92 -18.97 6.17
CA PHE A 166 9.24 -19.73 4.96
C PHE A 166 8.08 -19.72 3.96
N ALA A 167 6.87 -19.97 4.44
CA ALA A 167 5.67 -19.92 3.61
C ALA A 167 5.50 -18.55 2.95
N PHE A 168 5.74 -17.47 3.71
CA PHE A 168 5.73 -16.11 3.19
C PHE A 168 6.77 -15.89 2.09
N VAL A 169 8.05 -16.24 2.30
CA VAL A 169 9.10 -15.97 1.29
C VAL A 169 8.89 -16.79 0.01
N LYS A 170 8.27 -17.96 0.12
CA LYS A 170 7.85 -18.78 -1.03
C LYS A 170 6.69 -18.14 -1.79
N GLU A 171 5.64 -17.71 -1.08
CA GLU A 171 4.49 -17.01 -1.69
C GLU A 171 4.91 -15.69 -2.35
N ALA A 172 5.82 -14.96 -1.72
CA ALA A 172 6.38 -13.72 -2.24
C ALA A 172 7.36 -13.92 -3.41
N GLY A 173 7.70 -15.17 -3.77
CA GLY A 173 8.61 -15.49 -4.87
C GLY A 173 10.08 -15.16 -4.59
N LEU A 174 10.46 -15.00 -3.32
CA LEU A 174 11.84 -14.75 -2.91
C LEU A 174 12.69 -16.03 -2.88
N TYR A 175 12.03 -17.19 -2.78
CA TYR A 175 12.67 -18.50 -2.78
C TYR A 175 12.05 -19.43 -3.83
N VAL A 176 12.90 -20.02 -4.68
CA VAL A 176 12.51 -20.98 -5.74
C VAL A 176 13.36 -22.26 -5.66
N GLY A 177 14.00 -22.50 -4.52
CA GLY A 177 14.87 -23.66 -4.31
C GLY A 177 14.12 -24.93 -3.93
N LYS A 178 14.87 -25.92 -3.42
CA LYS A 178 14.33 -27.19 -2.93
C LYS A 178 13.47 -26.97 -1.68
N GLU A 179 12.35 -27.67 -1.55
CA GLU A 179 11.58 -27.65 -0.31
C GLU A 179 12.42 -28.17 0.87
N PRO A 180 12.56 -27.39 1.96
CA PRO A 180 13.22 -27.86 3.16
C PRO A 180 12.37 -28.93 3.83
N THR A 181 13.04 -29.92 4.41
CA THR A 181 12.46 -31.00 5.20
C THR A 181 12.70 -30.83 6.69
N GLU A 182 13.72 -30.06 7.06
CA GLU A 182 14.14 -29.85 8.45
C GLU A 182 14.13 -28.36 8.81
N ILE A 183 13.99 -28.06 10.10
CA ILE A 183 13.93 -26.69 10.59
C ILE A 183 15.25 -25.95 10.36
N GLU A 184 16.38 -26.64 10.47
CA GLU A 184 17.71 -26.10 10.24
C GLU A 184 17.88 -25.58 8.81
N GLU A 185 17.30 -26.29 7.83
CA GLU A 185 17.29 -25.86 6.44
C GLU A 185 16.46 -24.59 6.25
N VAL A 186 15.28 -24.52 6.89
CA VAL A 186 14.43 -23.33 6.88
C VAL A 186 15.16 -22.13 7.46
N LEU A 187 15.76 -22.29 8.64
CA LEU A 187 16.50 -21.22 9.31
C LEU A 187 17.70 -20.77 8.47
N GLY A 188 18.40 -21.70 7.82
CA GLY A 188 19.48 -21.39 6.89
C GLY A 188 19.03 -20.57 5.68
N ILE A 189 17.89 -20.93 5.08
CA ILE A 189 17.28 -20.17 3.97
C ILE A 189 16.90 -18.77 4.42
N MET A 190 16.18 -18.65 5.55
CA MET A 190 15.73 -17.36 6.08
C MET A 190 16.91 -16.45 6.42
N PHE A 191 17.95 -16.99 7.05
CA PHE A 191 19.18 -16.25 7.34
C PHE A 191 19.90 -15.78 6.07
N TYR A 192 20.00 -16.63 5.04
CA TYR A 192 20.60 -16.24 3.76
C TYR A 192 19.81 -15.11 3.08
N LEU A 193 18.48 -15.22 3.02
CA LEU A 193 17.62 -14.21 2.42
C LEU A 193 17.73 -12.88 3.17
N TYR A 194 17.73 -12.91 4.50
CA TYR A 194 17.93 -11.73 5.34
C TYR A 194 19.23 -10.99 4.96
N ASN A 195 20.37 -11.70 4.98
CA ASN A 195 21.68 -11.09 4.71
C ASN A 195 21.87 -10.64 3.25
N LYS A 196 21.23 -11.31 2.29
CA LYS A 196 21.32 -10.94 0.87
C LYS A 196 20.60 -9.62 0.58
N HIS A 197 19.54 -9.33 1.34
CA HIS A 197 18.66 -8.19 1.11
C HIS A 197 19.00 -6.96 1.96
N ASP A 198 19.98 -7.06 2.87
CA ASP A 198 20.56 -5.95 3.64
C ASP A 198 21.51 -5.04 2.82
N VAL A 199 21.66 -5.28 1.50
CA VAL A 199 22.60 -4.58 0.60
C VAL A 199 21.88 -3.67 -0.42
N LEU A 200 20.59 -3.38 -0.22
CA LEU A 200 19.83 -2.39 -1.02
C LEU A 200 19.52 -1.15 -0.19
#